data_AF-X0TE52-F1
#
_entry.id   AF-X0TE52-F1
#
_cell.length_a   1.000
_cell.length_b   1.000
_cell.length_c   1.000
_cell.angle_alpha   90.00
_cell.angle_beta   90.00
_cell.angle_gamma   90.00
#
_symmetry.space_group_name_H-M   'P 1'
#
loop_
_entity.id
_entity.type
_entity.pdbx_description
1 polymer ?
#
loop_
_entity_poly.entity_id
_entity_poly.type
_entity_poly.pdbx_seq_one_letter_code
_entity_poly.pdbx_strand_id
1 'polypeptide(L)'
;SITITGADVTDCNLTATITTRAITEEDAKKLAERVKIKMEPWGDKLTTKIDKPTFLINQSVSVSLDVQVPNNTDLELTTHNGSIRITDITGRLNATTHNGKVTAEQISGTTELRTHNGSVICREISGDTQLKTHNGNVKVYYSEAAPSVCNISLITYNGGIDLTTPSNFSGEVEASTNNGSINTELPITVKGKVSRRKLTGTIGTGQGKLHLETHNGSIKIR
;
A
#
# COMPACT_ATOMS: atom_id res chain seq x y z
N SER A 1 0.29 10.83 10.53
CA SER A 1 0.26 10.15 9.21
C SER A 1 1.68 10.09 8.66
N ILE A 2 1.91 9.38 7.55
CA ILE A 2 3.18 9.39 6.83
C ILE A 2 2.87 9.78 5.38
N THR A 3 3.53 10.81 4.87
CA THR A 3 3.51 11.22 3.48
C THR A 3 4.94 11.16 2.95
N ILE A 4 5.13 10.49 1.82
CA ILE A 4 6.42 10.41 1.13
C ILE A 4 6.22 10.82 -0.32
N THR A 5 7.07 11.71 -0.79
CA THR A 5 7.07 12.22 -2.15
C THR A 5 8.45 12.00 -2.77
N GLY A 6 8.52 11.21 -3.84
CA GLY A 6 9.70 11.13 -4.67
C GLY A 6 9.84 12.38 -5.54
N ALA A 7 11.07 12.87 -5.69
CA ALA A 7 11.37 14.01 -6.53
C ALA A 7 12.74 13.83 -7.20
N ASP A 8 13.00 14.61 -8.24
CA ASP A 8 14.34 14.71 -8.85
C ASP A 8 15.23 15.61 -7.98
N VAL A 9 15.62 15.06 -6.82
CA VAL A 9 16.46 15.71 -5.81
C VAL A 9 17.56 14.76 -5.39
N THR A 10 18.66 15.30 -4.88
CA THR A 10 19.77 14.53 -4.31
C THR A 10 19.65 14.33 -2.80
N ASP A 11 19.01 15.28 -2.12
CA ASP A 11 18.91 15.31 -0.67
C ASP A 11 17.53 14.87 -0.19
N CYS A 12 17.50 14.22 0.97
CA CYS A 12 16.27 13.86 1.65
C CYS A 12 15.86 14.98 2.62
N ASN A 13 14.62 15.48 2.48
CA ASN A 13 14.04 16.44 3.41
C ASN A 13 12.97 15.75 4.25
N LEU A 14 13.01 15.96 5.57
CA LEU A 14 12.05 15.36 6.49
C LEU A 14 11.50 16.43 7.44
N THR A 15 10.18 16.58 7.43
CA THR A 15 9.46 17.44 8.37
C THR A 15 8.55 16.59 9.24
N ALA A 16 8.69 16.70 10.55
CA ALA A 16 7.85 16.03 11.53
C ALA A 16 7.01 17.04 12.31
N THR A 17 5.69 16.97 12.16
CA THR A 17 4.74 17.78 12.90
C THR A 17 4.18 16.97 14.06
N ILE A 18 4.47 17.39 15.29
CA ILE A 18 3.96 16.78 16.51
C ILE A 18 2.73 17.57 16.96
N THR A 19 1.61 16.88 17.15
CA THR A 19 0.37 17.46 17.66
C THR A 19 -0.04 16.74 18.93
N THR A 20 -0.14 17.48 20.03
CA THR A 20 -0.50 16.96 21.34
C THR A 20 -1.77 17.59 21.86
N ARG A 21 -2.61 16.81 22.52
CA ARG A 21 -3.81 17.29 23.22
C ARG A 21 -3.72 16.90 24.68
N ALA A 22 -3.98 17.87 25.55
CA ALA A 22 -4.13 17.70 26.99
C ALA A 22 -5.16 18.73 27.51
N ILE A 23 -5.46 18.67 28.82
CA ILE A 23 -6.39 19.61 29.47
C ILE A 23 -5.79 21.02 29.53
N THR A 24 -4.48 21.12 29.78
CA THR A 24 -3.74 22.38 29.85
C THR A 24 -2.71 22.47 28.72
N GLU A 25 -2.36 23.70 28.33
CA GLU A 25 -1.31 23.94 27.33
C GLU A 25 0.07 23.50 27.85
N GLU A 26 0.33 23.69 29.15
CA GLU A 26 1.59 23.28 29.77
C GLU A 26 1.77 21.75 29.71
N ASP A 27 0.71 20.99 30.02
CA ASP A 27 0.75 19.54 29.91
C ASP A 27 0.93 19.08 28.46
N ALA A 28 0.28 19.77 27.50
CA ALA A 28 0.43 19.47 26.08
C ALA A 28 1.89 19.68 25.63
N LYS A 29 2.54 20.78 26.04
CA LYS A 29 3.96 21.05 25.76
C LYS A 29 4.88 19.98 26.35
N LYS A 30 4.70 19.63 27.63
CA LYS A 30 5.45 18.54 28.28
C LYS A 30 5.29 17.20 27.58
N LEU A 31 4.10 16.92 27.03
CA LEU A 31 3.86 15.72 26.23
C LEU A 31 4.61 15.75 24.90
N ALA A 32 4.65 16.90 24.23
CA ALA A 32 5.33 17.05 22.94
C ALA A 32 6.85 16.83 23.08
N GLU A 33 7.46 17.38 24.14
CA GLU A 33 8.89 17.20 24.44
C GLU A 33 9.28 15.75 24.73
N ARG A 34 8.32 14.91 25.13
CA ARG A 34 8.54 13.47 25.39
C ARG A 34 8.56 12.63 24.12
N VAL A 35 8.16 13.17 22.96
CA VAL A 35 8.25 12.48 21.68
C VAL A 35 9.70 12.46 21.23
N LYS A 36 10.27 11.26 21.06
CA LYS A 36 11.66 11.11 20.62
C LYS A 36 11.68 10.72 19.16
N ILE A 37 12.29 11.57 18.34
CA ILE A 37 12.57 11.28 16.93
C ILE A 37 14.07 11.00 16.83
N LYS A 38 14.43 9.78 16.40
CA LYS A 38 15.82 9.37 16.16
C LYS A 38 16.02 9.18 14.66
N MET A 39 17.03 9.84 14.12
CA MET A 39 17.45 9.69 12.73
C MET A 39 18.89 9.15 12.72
N GLU A 40 19.09 8.00 12.10
CA GLU A 40 20.36 7.30 12.04
C GLU A 40 20.72 7.09 10.56
N PRO A 41 21.51 8.00 9.95
CA PRO A 41 22.05 7.81 8.62
C PRO A 41 23.22 6.81 8.66
N TRP A 42 23.22 5.87 7.73
CA TRP A 42 24.30 4.91 7.53
C TRP A 42 24.46 4.61 6.04
N GLY A 43 25.52 5.14 5.43
CA GLY A 43 25.74 5.04 3.99
C GLY A 43 24.63 5.72 3.20
N ASP A 44 23.96 4.95 2.35
CA ASP A 44 22.79 5.32 1.54
C ASP A 44 21.45 5.14 2.27
N LYS A 45 21.46 4.61 3.50
CA LYS A 45 20.25 4.35 4.29
C LYS A 45 20.02 5.42 5.35
N LEU A 46 18.81 5.99 5.38
CA LEU A 46 18.32 6.82 6.49
C LEU A 46 17.26 6.05 7.28
N THR A 47 17.55 5.72 8.54
CA THR A 47 16.56 5.11 9.43
C THR A 47 15.95 6.17 10.34
N THR A 48 14.62 6.35 10.30
CA THR A 48 13.90 7.24 11.21
C THR A 48 13.00 6.43 12.15
N LYS A 49 13.19 6.57 13.46
CA LYS A 49 12.35 5.95 14.49
C LYS A 49 11.68 7.04 15.33
N ILE A 50 10.38 6.90 15.54
CA ILE A 50 9.57 7.83 16.32
C ILE A 50 8.97 7.09 17.51
N ASP A 51 9.49 7.35 18.70
CA ASP A 51 9.00 6.79 19.94
C ASP A 51 7.97 7.74 20.55
N LYS A 52 6.70 7.29 20.61
CA LYS A 52 5.62 8.03 21.27
C LYS A 52 5.56 7.67 22.76
N PRO A 53 5.44 8.65 23.66
CA PRO A 53 5.33 8.36 25.09
C PRO A 53 3.99 7.67 25.41
N THR A 54 3.97 6.87 26.46
CA THR A 54 2.72 6.47 27.10
C THR A 54 2.03 7.70 27.70
N PHE A 55 0.74 7.84 27.43
CA PHE A 55 -0.08 8.97 27.86
C PHE A 55 -1.32 8.51 28.63
N LEU A 56 -1.90 9.41 29.41
CA LEU A 56 -3.07 9.13 30.25
C LEU A 56 -4.37 9.21 29.45
N ILE A 57 -5.47 8.80 30.08
CA ILE A 57 -6.83 9.03 29.57
C ILE A 57 -7.01 10.54 29.34
N ASN A 58 -7.69 10.90 28.24
CA ASN A 58 -7.90 12.29 27.75
C ASN A 58 -6.66 13.02 27.20
N GLN A 59 -5.55 12.32 26.99
CA GLN A 59 -4.40 12.83 26.26
C GLN A 59 -4.27 12.14 24.91
N SER A 60 -3.73 12.85 23.91
CA SER A 60 -3.37 12.22 22.63
C SER A 60 -2.10 12.82 22.05
N VAL A 61 -1.34 11.97 21.37
CA VAL A 61 -0.12 12.35 20.64
C VAL A 61 -0.22 11.82 19.22
N SER A 62 -0.21 12.75 18.28
CA SER A 62 -0.17 12.49 16.85
C SER A 62 1.15 13.01 16.30
N VAL A 63 1.73 12.23 15.40
CA VAL A 63 2.91 12.66 14.64
C VAL A 63 2.59 12.48 13.17
N SER A 64 2.82 13.55 12.41
CA SER A 64 2.69 13.56 10.96
C SER A 64 4.08 13.76 10.36
N LEU A 65 4.46 12.86 9.47
CA LEU A 65 5.73 12.89 8.78
C LEU A 65 5.48 13.27 7.33
N ASP A 66 6.23 14.25 6.84
CA ASP A 66 6.31 14.62 5.43
C ASP A 66 7.76 14.47 5.00
N VAL A 67 8.01 13.58 4.03
CA VAL A 67 9.35 13.22 3.59
C VAL A 67 9.45 13.39 2.08
N GLN A 68 10.43 14.15 1.64
CA GLN A 68 10.86 14.21 0.24
C GLN A 68 12.14 13.41 0.08
N VAL A 69 12.17 12.53 -0.91
CA VAL A 69 13.32 11.66 -1.22
C VAL A 69 13.61 11.69 -2.73
N PRO A 70 14.84 11.34 -3.16
CA PRO A 70 15.09 11.00 -4.56
C PRO A 70 14.11 9.94 -5.05
N ASN A 71 13.57 10.07 -6.26
CA ASN A 71 12.55 9.15 -6.78
C ASN A 71 13.03 7.68 -6.85
N ASN A 72 14.31 7.43 -7.06
CA ASN A 72 14.93 6.10 -7.14
C ASN A 72 15.23 5.46 -5.77
N THR A 73 14.66 6.00 -4.69
CA THR A 73 14.90 5.52 -3.33
C THR A 73 14.05 4.28 -3.02
N ASP A 74 14.68 3.25 -2.45
CA ASP A 74 13.97 2.13 -1.84
C ASP A 74 13.35 2.54 -0.50
N LEU A 75 12.06 2.24 -0.32
CA LEU A 75 11.29 2.63 0.86
C LEU A 75 10.88 1.41 1.70
N GLU A 76 11.21 1.46 2.99
CA GLU A 76 10.73 0.51 3.99
C GLU A 76 10.00 1.27 5.10
N LEU A 77 8.67 1.14 5.15
CA LEU A 77 7.79 1.90 6.05
C LEU A 77 7.05 0.98 6.99
N THR A 78 7.10 1.30 8.29
CA THR A 78 6.28 0.61 9.30
C THR A 78 5.59 1.62 10.20
N THR A 79 4.27 1.49 10.34
CA THR A 79 3.50 2.26 11.33
C THR A 79 2.43 1.40 11.99
N HIS A 80 2.03 1.74 13.21
CA HIS A 80 0.92 1.06 13.84
C HIS A 80 -0.42 1.77 13.55
N ASN A 81 -0.43 3.10 13.60
CA ASN A 81 -1.62 3.91 13.41
C ASN A 81 -1.33 5.08 12.47
N GLY A 82 -2.26 5.32 11.55
CA GLY A 82 -2.24 6.46 10.63
C GLY A 82 -2.14 6.02 9.18
N SER A 83 -2.60 6.90 8.28
CA SER A 83 -2.51 6.70 6.85
C SER A 83 -1.08 6.84 6.34
N ILE A 84 -0.75 6.07 5.32
CA ILE A 84 0.47 6.19 4.53
C ILE A 84 0.08 6.67 3.14
N ARG A 85 0.72 7.72 2.64
CA ARG A 85 0.64 8.20 1.26
C ARG A 85 2.05 8.21 0.67
N ILE A 86 2.23 7.56 -0.48
CA ILE A 86 3.50 7.55 -1.21
C ILE A 86 3.21 7.98 -2.65
N THR A 87 4.04 8.87 -3.20
CA THR A 87 3.96 9.30 -4.61
C THR A 87 5.33 9.30 -5.28
N ASP A 88 5.37 9.01 -6.58
CA ASP A 88 6.51 9.25 -7.48
C ASP A 88 7.80 8.50 -7.15
N ILE A 89 7.69 7.20 -6.85
CA ILE A 89 8.84 6.36 -6.48
C ILE A 89 9.12 5.31 -7.56
N THR A 90 10.37 5.24 -7.98
CA THR A 90 10.89 4.24 -8.94
C THR A 90 11.72 3.14 -8.27
N GLY A 91 12.01 3.28 -6.97
CA GLY A 91 12.61 2.23 -6.15
C GLY A 91 11.61 1.16 -5.70
N ARG A 92 12.09 0.19 -4.92
CA ARG A 92 11.26 -0.82 -4.25
C ARG A 92 10.46 -0.16 -3.12
N LEU A 93 9.17 -0.46 -3.05
CA LEU A 93 8.29 -0.01 -1.98
C LEU A 93 7.83 -1.18 -1.12
N ASN A 94 8.17 -1.14 0.17
CA ASN A 94 7.63 -2.03 1.19
C ASN A 94 6.99 -1.20 2.32
N ALA A 95 5.68 -1.31 2.51
CA ALA A 95 4.99 -0.58 3.57
C ALA A 95 4.05 -1.49 4.37
N THR A 96 4.17 -1.44 5.70
CA THR A 96 3.30 -2.15 6.63
C THR A 96 2.62 -1.16 7.57
N THR A 97 1.29 -1.25 7.69
CA THR A 97 0.51 -0.55 8.71
C THR A 97 -0.44 -1.50 9.45
N HIS A 98 -0.82 -1.19 10.69
CA HIS A 98 -1.87 -1.96 11.37
C HIS A 98 -3.23 -1.31 11.18
N ASN A 99 -3.35 -0.01 11.50
CA ASN A 99 -4.58 0.77 11.33
C ASN A 99 -4.32 1.99 10.47
N GLY A 100 -4.81 1.97 9.24
CA GLY A 100 -4.70 3.11 8.34
C GLY A 100 -4.88 2.73 6.88
N LYS A 101 -5.41 3.69 6.13
CA LYS A 101 -5.45 3.63 4.67
C LYS A 101 -4.03 3.77 4.11
N VAL A 102 -3.71 2.96 3.11
CA VAL A 102 -2.46 3.09 2.33
C VAL A 102 -2.83 3.59 0.94
N THR A 103 -2.18 4.65 0.49
CA THR A 103 -2.30 5.19 -0.87
C THR A 103 -0.93 5.25 -1.51
N ALA A 104 -0.79 4.67 -2.69
CA ALA A 104 0.45 4.69 -3.47
C ALA A 104 0.12 5.14 -4.90
N GLU A 105 0.76 6.19 -5.41
CA GLU A 105 0.47 6.75 -6.73
C GLU A 105 1.79 6.91 -7.50
N GLN A 106 1.79 6.61 -8.81
CA GLN A 106 2.98 6.72 -9.67
C GLN A 106 4.19 5.93 -9.15
N ILE A 107 3.97 4.64 -8.89
CA ILE A 107 5.04 3.75 -8.39
C ILE A 107 5.52 2.87 -9.54
N SER A 108 6.80 2.98 -9.87
CA SER A 108 7.46 2.21 -10.93
C SER A 108 8.53 1.31 -10.34
N GLY A 109 8.12 0.17 -9.79
CA GLY A 109 9.00 -0.74 -9.06
C GLY A 109 8.21 -1.82 -8.35
N THR A 110 8.91 -2.75 -7.69
CA THR A 110 8.23 -3.79 -6.89
C THR A 110 7.52 -3.16 -5.70
N THR A 111 6.22 -3.39 -5.58
CA THR A 111 5.35 -2.82 -4.55
C THR A 111 4.79 -3.90 -3.64
N GLU A 112 5.12 -3.83 -2.35
CA GLU A 112 4.58 -4.69 -1.32
C GLU A 112 3.91 -3.87 -0.22
N LEU A 113 2.57 -3.96 -0.10
CA LEU A 113 1.83 -3.22 0.93
C LEU A 113 1.01 -4.16 1.79
N ARG A 114 1.12 -3.99 3.11
CA ARG A 114 0.40 -4.78 4.10
C ARG A 114 -0.35 -3.86 5.05
N THR A 115 -1.63 -4.11 5.24
CA THR A 115 -2.44 -3.46 6.28
C THR A 115 -3.33 -4.46 7.01
N HIS A 116 -3.75 -4.17 8.24
CA HIS A 116 -4.74 -5.01 8.92
C HIS A 116 -6.13 -4.37 8.84
N ASN A 117 -6.25 -3.10 9.23
CA ASN A 117 -7.47 -2.32 9.18
C ASN A 117 -7.27 -1.09 8.30
N GLY A 118 -7.65 -1.18 7.03
CA GLY A 118 -7.53 -0.09 6.08
C GLY A 118 -7.73 -0.53 4.65
N SER A 119 -8.26 0.38 3.85
CA SER A 119 -8.27 0.22 2.40
C SER A 119 -6.88 0.50 1.83
N VAL A 120 -6.56 -0.19 0.74
CA VAL A 120 -5.35 0.04 -0.04
C VAL A 120 -5.78 0.54 -1.40
N ILE A 121 -5.25 1.70 -1.81
CA ILE A 121 -5.51 2.28 -3.13
C ILE A 121 -4.18 2.54 -3.81
N CYS A 122 -3.95 1.90 -4.94
CA CYS A 122 -2.76 2.07 -5.75
C CYS A 122 -3.15 2.59 -7.13
N ARG A 123 -2.51 3.65 -7.61
CA ARG A 123 -2.77 4.25 -8.94
C ARG A 123 -1.48 4.40 -9.73
N GLU A 124 -1.59 4.25 -11.03
CA GLU A 124 -0.46 4.41 -11.97
C GLU A 124 0.74 3.55 -11.55
N ILE A 125 0.45 2.29 -11.20
CA ILE A 125 1.47 1.33 -10.82
C ILE A 125 2.10 0.71 -12.07
N SER A 126 3.41 0.51 -12.02
CA SER A 126 4.17 -0.23 -13.01
C SER A 126 5.12 -1.19 -12.29
N GLY A 127 5.01 -2.49 -12.60
CA GLY A 127 5.81 -3.54 -11.99
C GLY A 127 5.02 -4.52 -11.11
N ASP A 128 5.76 -5.41 -10.45
CA ASP A 128 5.21 -6.46 -9.61
C ASP A 128 4.56 -5.89 -8.34
N THR A 129 3.38 -6.39 -7.99
CA THR A 129 2.57 -5.86 -6.89
C THR A 129 2.03 -6.97 -6.01
N GLN A 130 2.29 -6.87 -4.71
CA GLN A 130 1.74 -7.74 -3.68
C GLN A 130 1.05 -6.91 -2.59
N LEU A 131 -0.28 -7.01 -2.51
CA LEU A 131 -1.08 -6.27 -1.52
C LEU A 131 -1.83 -7.24 -0.63
N LYS A 132 -1.76 -7.00 0.68
CA LYS A 132 -2.52 -7.76 1.67
C LYS A 132 -3.23 -6.84 2.66
N THR A 133 -4.54 -7.00 2.79
CA THR A 133 -5.33 -6.39 3.88
C THR A 133 -6.19 -7.44 4.58
N HIS A 134 -6.62 -7.17 5.82
CA HIS A 134 -7.60 -8.02 6.49
C HIS A 134 -9.00 -7.38 6.41
N ASN A 135 -9.12 -6.11 6.79
CA ASN A 135 -10.36 -5.34 6.75
C ASN A 135 -10.18 -4.12 5.86
N GLY A 136 -10.70 -4.19 4.63
CA GLY A 136 -10.66 -3.09 3.68
C GLY A 136 -10.72 -3.52 2.23
N ASN A 137 -11.16 -2.58 1.39
CA ASN A 137 -11.14 -2.76 -0.05
C ASN A 137 -9.73 -2.56 -0.61
N VAL A 138 -9.38 -3.33 -1.63
CA VAL A 138 -8.16 -3.16 -2.39
C VAL A 138 -8.54 -2.64 -3.77
N LYS A 139 -7.97 -1.50 -4.15
CA LYS A 139 -8.15 -0.90 -5.48
C LYS A 139 -6.80 -0.67 -6.12
N VAL A 140 -6.55 -1.28 -7.27
CA VAL A 140 -5.29 -1.15 -7.99
C VAL A 140 -5.58 -0.76 -9.42
N TYR A 141 -4.92 0.31 -9.88
CA TYR A 141 -4.99 0.79 -11.24
C TYR A 141 -3.58 0.82 -11.81
N TYR A 142 -3.29 -0.09 -12.73
CA TYR A 142 -2.02 -0.10 -13.45
C TYR A 142 -1.92 1.06 -14.44
N SER A 143 -0.70 1.54 -14.66
CA SER A 143 -0.41 2.53 -15.70
C SER A 143 -0.46 1.89 -17.09
N GLU A 144 -0.71 2.71 -18.13
CA GLU A 144 -0.67 2.23 -19.53
C GLU A 144 0.74 1.79 -19.96
N ALA A 145 1.77 2.34 -19.32
CA ALA A 145 3.17 2.01 -19.56
C ALA A 145 3.65 0.75 -18.79
N ALA A 146 2.77 0.12 -18.01
CA ALA A 146 3.13 -1.07 -17.25
C ALA A 146 3.51 -2.25 -18.17
N PRO A 147 4.46 -3.10 -17.76
CA PRO A 147 4.84 -4.26 -18.53
C PRO A 147 3.67 -5.24 -18.68
N SER A 148 3.57 -5.86 -19.86
CA SER A 148 2.58 -6.91 -20.16
C SER A 148 2.73 -8.15 -19.29
N VAL A 149 3.95 -8.41 -18.81
CA VAL A 149 4.29 -9.53 -17.94
C VAL A 149 4.69 -8.98 -16.58
N CYS A 150 3.83 -9.19 -15.59
CA CYS A 150 4.10 -8.88 -14.19
C CYS A 150 3.37 -9.86 -13.27
N ASN A 151 3.79 -9.87 -12.01
CA ASN A 151 3.15 -10.64 -10.94
C ASN A 151 2.28 -9.74 -10.09
N ILE A 152 0.99 -10.06 -10.01
CA ILE A 152 -0.02 -9.31 -9.27
C ILE A 152 -0.65 -10.26 -8.25
N SER A 153 -0.54 -9.94 -6.96
CA SER A 153 -1.14 -10.71 -5.88
C SER A 153 -1.91 -9.79 -4.93
N LEU A 154 -3.24 -9.86 -4.96
CA LEU A 154 -4.12 -9.02 -4.15
C LEU A 154 -4.97 -9.88 -3.22
N ILE A 155 -4.80 -9.70 -1.92
CA ILE A 155 -5.49 -10.50 -0.91
C ILE A 155 -6.19 -9.59 0.09
N THR A 156 -7.48 -9.82 0.31
CA THR A 156 -8.25 -9.21 1.40
C THR A 156 -9.08 -10.28 2.13
N TYR A 157 -9.54 -10.02 3.35
CA TYR A 157 -10.45 -10.94 4.04
C TYR A 157 -11.88 -10.36 4.05
N ASN A 158 -12.04 -9.12 4.51
CA ASN A 158 -13.30 -8.39 4.53
C ASN A 158 -13.19 -7.15 3.63
N GLY A 159 -13.53 -7.31 2.36
CA GLY A 159 -13.48 -6.24 1.37
C GLY A 159 -13.50 -6.76 -0.06
N GLY A 160 -13.86 -5.87 -1.00
CA GLY A 160 -13.77 -6.14 -2.42
C GLY A 160 -12.39 -5.87 -2.98
N ILE A 161 -12.09 -6.52 -4.10
CA ILE A 161 -10.92 -6.23 -4.93
C ILE A 161 -11.42 -5.61 -6.24
N ASP A 162 -10.88 -4.44 -6.58
CA ASP A 162 -11.08 -3.79 -7.89
C ASP A 162 -9.70 -3.61 -8.53
N LEU A 163 -9.43 -4.35 -9.61
CA LEU A 163 -8.17 -4.32 -10.33
C LEU A 163 -8.42 -3.87 -11.76
N THR A 164 -7.69 -2.84 -12.18
CA THR A 164 -7.43 -2.55 -13.60
C THR A 164 -6.02 -3.03 -13.94
N THR A 165 -5.95 -4.01 -14.83
CA THR A 165 -4.71 -4.65 -15.29
C THR A 165 -3.95 -3.77 -16.30
N PRO A 166 -2.67 -4.05 -16.59
CA PRO A 166 -2.00 -3.52 -17.77
C PRO A 166 -2.81 -3.83 -19.05
N SER A 167 -2.87 -2.90 -20.00
CA SER A 167 -3.71 -3.01 -21.22
C SER A 167 -3.40 -4.24 -22.08
N ASN A 168 -2.17 -4.73 -22.03
CA ASN A 168 -1.65 -5.89 -22.72
C ASN A 168 -1.22 -7.00 -21.75
N PHE A 169 -1.82 -7.05 -20.55
CA PHE A 169 -1.48 -8.04 -19.53
C PHE A 169 -1.57 -9.47 -20.08
N SER A 170 -0.56 -10.27 -19.79
CA SER A 170 -0.57 -11.68 -20.09
C SER A 170 -0.07 -12.51 -18.92
N GLY A 171 -0.94 -13.35 -18.39
CA GLY A 171 -0.63 -14.17 -17.24
C GLY A 171 -1.67 -15.24 -16.93
N GLU A 172 -1.28 -16.15 -16.05
CA GLU A 172 -2.20 -17.10 -15.44
C GLU A 172 -3.06 -16.38 -14.39
N VAL A 173 -4.36 -16.63 -14.43
CA VAL A 173 -5.34 -16.01 -13.55
C VAL A 173 -5.87 -17.04 -12.58
N GLU A 174 -5.75 -16.74 -11.29
CA GLU A 174 -6.44 -17.41 -10.20
C GLU A 174 -7.17 -16.37 -9.37
N ALA A 175 -8.50 -16.39 -9.42
CA ALA A 175 -9.35 -15.53 -8.60
C ALA A 175 -10.32 -16.37 -7.79
N SER A 176 -10.43 -16.08 -6.50
CA SER A 176 -11.32 -16.82 -5.59
C SER A 176 -12.00 -15.93 -4.55
N THR A 177 -13.27 -16.24 -4.26
CA THR A 177 -14.03 -15.63 -3.17
C THR A 177 -14.95 -16.63 -2.47
N ASN A 178 -15.07 -16.53 -1.14
CA ASN A 178 -16.01 -17.38 -0.39
C ASN A 178 -17.43 -16.80 -0.42
N ASN A 179 -17.57 -15.51 -0.12
CA ASN A 179 -18.81 -14.77 -0.05
C ASN A 179 -18.76 -13.56 -0.96
N GLY A 180 -19.18 -13.75 -2.21
CA GLY A 180 -19.25 -12.68 -3.20
C GLY A 180 -19.36 -13.22 -4.62
N SER A 181 -18.91 -12.42 -5.58
CA SER A 181 -18.84 -12.80 -6.99
C SER A 181 -17.59 -12.28 -7.66
N ILE A 182 -17.14 -13.01 -8.68
CA ILE A 182 -16.05 -12.59 -9.56
C ILE A 182 -16.65 -12.09 -10.88
N ASN A 183 -16.24 -10.89 -11.30
CA ASN A 183 -16.58 -10.31 -12.60
C ASN A 183 -15.31 -9.90 -13.33
N THR A 184 -15.23 -10.21 -14.63
CA THR A 184 -14.07 -9.90 -15.47
C THR A 184 -14.56 -9.27 -16.77
N GLU A 185 -13.87 -8.22 -17.22
CA GLU A 185 -14.07 -7.60 -18.53
C GLU A 185 -13.00 -8.07 -19.54
N LEU A 186 -12.00 -8.83 -19.08
CA LEU A 186 -10.90 -9.38 -19.90
C LEU A 186 -11.25 -10.74 -20.54
N PRO A 187 -10.73 -11.03 -21.76
CA PRO A 187 -10.92 -12.32 -22.42
C PRO A 187 -10.03 -13.40 -21.77
N ILE A 188 -10.62 -14.20 -20.87
CA ILE A 188 -9.91 -15.27 -20.16
C ILE A 188 -10.19 -16.63 -20.82
N THR A 189 -9.14 -17.33 -21.24
CA THR A 189 -9.22 -18.74 -21.61
C THR A 189 -9.28 -19.57 -20.34
N VAL A 190 -10.49 -20.01 -20.01
CA VAL A 190 -10.78 -20.78 -18.79
C VAL A 190 -10.07 -22.14 -18.80
N LYS A 191 -9.47 -22.50 -17.67
CA LYS A 191 -8.97 -23.85 -17.38
C LYS A 191 -9.88 -24.51 -16.34
N GLY A 192 -10.54 -25.61 -16.69
CA GLY A 192 -11.37 -26.39 -15.78
C GLY A 192 -12.79 -25.81 -15.58
N LYS A 193 -13.31 -25.94 -14.35
CA LYS A 193 -14.69 -25.54 -14.01
C LYS A 193 -14.73 -24.10 -13.50
N VAL A 194 -15.53 -23.25 -14.13
CA VAL A 194 -15.81 -21.89 -13.66
C VAL A 194 -17.01 -21.92 -12.73
N SER A 195 -16.93 -21.11 -11.68
CA SER A 195 -18.08 -20.80 -10.84
C SER A 195 -18.10 -19.30 -10.55
N ARG A 196 -19.22 -18.83 -9.99
CA ARG A 196 -19.33 -17.43 -9.54
C ARG A 196 -18.27 -17.02 -8.50
N ARG A 197 -17.63 -18.00 -7.85
CA ARG A 197 -16.72 -17.85 -6.69
C ARG A 197 -15.28 -18.28 -6.96
N LYS A 198 -15.02 -18.95 -8.09
CA LYS A 198 -13.68 -19.40 -8.47
C LYS A 198 -13.52 -19.29 -9.98
N LEU A 199 -12.43 -18.66 -10.38
CA LEU A 199 -12.04 -18.44 -11.76
C LEU A 199 -10.57 -18.80 -11.91
N THR A 200 -10.30 -19.77 -12.78
CA THR A 200 -8.95 -20.17 -13.16
C THR A 200 -8.82 -20.16 -14.67
N GLY A 201 -7.75 -19.59 -15.19
CA GLY A 201 -7.55 -19.48 -16.63
C GLY A 201 -6.27 -18.77 -17.01
N THR A 202 -6.21 -18.35 -18.27
CA THR A 202 -5.04 -17.67 -18.83
C THR A 202 -5.51 -16.47 -19.66
N ILE A 203 -4.77 -15.36 -19.57
CA ILE A 203 -4.88 -14.19 -20.43
C ILE A 203 -3.63 -14.13 -21.31
N GLY A 204 -3.80 -14.04 -22.63
CA GLY A 204 -2.70 -13.98 -23.59
C GLY A 204 -1.83 -15.26 -23.60
N THR A 205 -0.51 -15.09 -23.59
CA THR A 205 0.51 -16.15 -23.56
C THR A 205 0.70 -16.83 -22.20
N GLY A 206 0.25 -16.21 -21.10
CA GLY A 206 0.28 -16.80 -19.75
C GLY A 206 1.62 -16.70 -19.01
N GLN A 207 2.47 -15.72 -19.35
CA GLN A 207 3.81 -15.59 -18.77
C GLN A 207 3.84 -14.94 -17.37
N GLY A 208 2.92 -14.02 -17.09
CA GLY A 208 2.75 -13.39 -15.78
C GLY A 208 1.83 -14.18 -14.83
N LYS A 209 1.54 -13.61 -13.66
CA LYS A 209 0.64 -14.21 -12.67
C LYS A 209 -0.32 -13.19 -12.10
N LEU A 210 -1.58 -13.58 -11.96
CA LEU A 210 -2.63 -12.80 -11.35
C LEU A 210 -3.34 -13.65 -10.29
N HIS A 211 -3.03 -13.41 -9.02
CA HIS A 211 -3.66 -14.07 -7.86
C HIS A 211 -4.54 -13.10 -7.10
N LEU A 212 -5.84 -13.36 -7.05
CA LEU A 212 -6.84 -12.51 -6.38
C LEU A 212 -7.65 -13.34 -5.39
N GLU A 213 -7.70 -12.90 -4.13
CA GLU A 213 -8.38 -13.64 -3.08
C GLU A 213 -9.13 -12.71 -2.12
N THR A 214 -10.41 -13.00 -1.89
CA THR A 214 -11.20 -12.37 -0.83
C THR A 214 -12.09 -13.37 -0.10
N HIS A 215 -12.31 -13.22 1.21
CA HIS A 215 -13.27 -14.08 1.91
C HIS A 215 -14.69 -13.51 1.83
N ASN A 216 -14.86 -12.23 2.13
CA ASN A 216 -16.12 -11.50 2.14
C ASN A 216 -16.01 -10.28 1.22
N GLY A 217 -16.35 -10.46 -0.04
CA GLY A 217 -16.30 -9.41 -1.04
C GLY A 217 -16.35 -9.93 -2.47
N SER A 218 -16.59 -9.01 -3.39
CA SER A 218 -16.55 -9.29 -4.82
C SER A 218 -15.19 -8.90 -5.40
N ILE A 219 -14.78 -9.63 -6.44
CA ILE A 219 -13.60 -9.34 -7.23
C ILE A 219 -14.07 -8.79 -8.57
N LYS A 220 -13.57 -7.62 -8.95
CA LYS A 220 -13.73 -7.05 -10.29
C LYS A 220 -12.36 -6.92 -10.94
N ILE A 221 -12.27 -7.44 -12.17
CA ILE A 221 -11.08 -7.38 -13.02
C ILE A 221 -11.46 -6.61 -14.28
N ARG A 222 -10.70 -5.57 -14.59
CA ARG A 222 -10.84 -4.72 -15.78
C ARG A 222 -9.55 -4.69 -16.57
#